data_AF-P83311-F1
#
_entry.id   AF-P83311-F1
#
_cell.length_a   1.000
_cell.length_b   1.000
_cell.length_c   1.000
_cell.angle_alpha   90.00
_cell.angle_beta   90.00
_cell.angle_gamma   90.00
#
_symmetry.space_group_name_H-M   'P 1'
#
loop_
_entity.id
_entity.type
_entity.pdbx_description
1 polymer ?
#
loop_
_entity_poly.entity_id
_entity_poly.type
_entity_poly.pdbx_seq_one_letter_code
_entity_poly.pdbx_strand_id
1 'polypeptide(L)' 'SGHHHHDSSDEPSESSKACCDHCACTKSIPPQCRCALRLNCNHCRSCICTFSIPAQCVCTDTNDFCYEPCKSGHDDDDSG' A
#
# COMPACT_ATOMS: atom_id res chain seq x y z
N SER A 1 -25.81 30.68 2.84
CA SER A 1 -24.36 30.55 3.06
C SER A 1 -24.08 29.25 3.75
N GLY A 2 -23.17 28.43 3.21
CA GLY A 2 -22.81 27.14 3.79
C GLY A 2 -21.97 26.34 2.79
N HIS A 3 -20.77 26.84 2.49
CA HIS A 3 -19.76 26.05 1.80
C HIS A 3 -19.19 25.06 2.81
N HIS A 4 -19.65 23.82 2.72
CA HIS A 4 -19.09 22.72 3.48
C HIS A 4 -17.75 22.36 2.84
N HIS A 5 -16.71 23.02 3.34
CA HIS A 5 -15.34 22.55 3.19
C HIS A 5 -15.27 21.17 3.84
N HIS A 6 -15.33 20.11 3.03
CA HIS A 6 -14.84 18.82 3.49
C HIS A 6 -13.32 18.97 3.61
N ASP A 7 -12.94 19.29 4.83
CA ASP A 7 -11.62 19.05 5.40
C ASP A 7 -11.12 17.71 4.83
N SER A 8 -10.00 17.76 4.13
CA SER A 8 -9.22 16.58 3.76
C SER A 8 -8.63 16.01 5.04
N SER A 9 -9.50 15.52 5.91
CA SER A 9 -9.11 14.59 6.94
C SER A 9 -8.48 13.43 6.18
N ASP A 10 -7.21 13.15 6.48
CA ASP A 10 -6.57 11.86 6.32
C ASP A 10 -7.54 10.79 6.87
N GLU A 11 -8.57 10.46 6.11
CA GLU A 11 -9.34 9.26 6.28
C GLU A 11 -8.30 8.15 6.14
N PRO A 12 -7.99 7.40 7.21
CA PRO A 12 -7.32 6.13 7.00
C PRO A 12 -8.29 5.41 6.08
N SER A 13 -7.95 5.27 4.79
CA SER A 13 -8.85 4.70 3.79
C SER A 13 -9.33 3.35 4.31
N GLU A 14 -10.50 3.34 4.98
CA GLU A 14 -11.08 2.24 5.77
C GLU A 14 -11.54 1.10 4.85
N SER A 15 -11.15 1.14 3.58
CA SER A 15 -11.43 0.12 2.59
C SER A 15 -10.39 0.08 1.47
N SER A 16 -9.12 0.37 1.76
CA SER A 16 -8.06 -0.01 0.83
C SER A 16 -7.71 -1.48 1.12
N LYS A 17 -7.96 -2.41 0.19
CA LYS A 17 -7.49 -3.80 0.37
C LYS A 17 -5.97 -3.78 0.56
N ALA A 18 -5.46 -4.68 1.40
CA ALA A 18 -4.02 -4.93 1.46
C ALA A 18 -3.55 -5.36 0.07
N CYS A 19 -2.69 -4.54 -0.54
CA CYS A 19 -2.15 -4.74 -1.87
C CYS A 19 -0.61 -4.65 -1.83
N CYS A 20 0.09 -5.05 -2.89
CA CYS A 20 1.53 -4.92 -3.00
C CYS A 20 1.97 -4.91 -4.46
N ASP A 21 2.53 -3.81 -4.94
CA ASP A 21 3.02 -3.69 -6.32
C ASP A 21 4.37 -4.40 -6.52
N HIS A 22 5.22 -4.41 -5.49
CA HIS A 22 6.55 -5.02 -5.56
C HIS A 22 6.76 -6.04 -4.45
N CYS A 23 6.21 -7.24 -4.63
CA CYS A 23 6.44 -8.35 -3.71
C CYS A 23 7.68 -9.17 -4.11
N ALA A 24 8.55 -9.46 -3.14
CA ALA A 24 9.73 -10.29 -3.34
C ALA A 24 9.82 -11.37 -2.26
N CYS A 25 9.98 -12.64 -2.67
CA CYS A 25 10.02 -13.80 -1.78
C CYS A 25 11.35 -14.53 -1.80
N THR A 26 11.78 -15.07 -0.66
CA THR A 26 12.87 -16.06 -0.59
C THR A 26 12.43 -17.39 -1.21
N LYS A 27 13.40 -18.17 -1.72
CA LYS A 27 13.18 -19.53 -2.25
C LYS A 27 13.21 -20.61 -1.15
N SER A 28 12.80 -20.26 0.08
CA SER A 28 12.72 -21.19 1.22
C SER A 28 11.31 -21.79 1.35
N ILE A 29 11.16 -22.77 2.24
CA ILE A 29 9.86 -23.36 2.59
C ILE A 29 9.67 -23.22 4.11
N PRO A 30 8.73 -22.38 4.60
CA PRO A 30 7.90 -21.45 3.82
C PRO A 30 8.72 -20.31 3.19
N PRO A 31 8.22 -19.69 2.09
CA PRO A 31 8.83 -18.49 1.54
C PRO A 31 8.67 -17.33 2.51
N GLN A 32 9.62 -16.39 2.49
CA GLN A 32 9.53 -15.12 3.21
C GLN A 32 9.37 -14.01 2.18
N CYS A 33 8.14 -13.56 1.98
CA CYS A 33 7.71 -12.54 1.05
C CYS A 33 7.66 -11.17 1.73
N ARG A 34 8.28 -10.16 1.11
CA ARG A 34 8.28 -8.77 1.56
C ARG A 34 7.72 -7.87 0.47
N CYS A 35 6.96 -6.87 0.87
CA CYS A 35 6.52 -5.82 -0.04
C CYS A 35 7.51 -4.65 -0.03
N ALA A 36 8.23 -4.47 -1.12
CA ALA A 36 9.12 -3.33 -1.29
C ALA A 36 8.34 -2.11 -1.81
N LEU A 37 8.77 -0.91 -1.43
CA LEU A 37 8.41 0.37 -2.07
C LEU A 37 6.93 0.76 -1.98
N ARG A 38 6.58 1.52 -0.94
CA ARG A 38 5.31 2.26 -0.84
C ARG A 38 5.58 3.75 -0.59
N LEU A 39 4.67 4.62 -1.02
CA LEU A 39 4.54 5.98 -0.45
C LEU A 39 3.95 5.91 0.98
N ASN A 40 3.18 4.87 1.28
CA ASN A 40 2.37 4.72 2.50
C ASN A 40 2.27 3.25 2.95
N CYS A 41 2.36 3.01 4.25
CA CYS A 41 2.43 1.68 4.86
C CYS A 41 1.13 1.21 5.52
N ASN A 42 -0.04 1.55 4.97
CA ASN A 42 -1.33 1.37 5.66
C ASN A 42 -1.64 -0.08 6.11
N HIS A 43 -1.04 -1.09 5.47
CA HIS A 43 -1.22 -2.51 5.81
C HIS A 43 0.05 -3.20 6.29
N CYS A 44 1.01 -2.41 6.78
CA CYS A 44 2.26 -2.92 7.30
C CYS A 44 2.33 -2.68 8.81
N ARG A 45 2.57 -3.73 9.58
CA ARG A 45 2.85 -3.69 11.01
C ARG A 45 4.18 -2.99 11.29
N SER A 46 5.19 -3.22 10.46
CA SER A 46 6.53 -2.63 10.63
C SER A 46 6.96 -1.86 9.39
N CYS A 47 6.76 -0.54 9.42
CA CYS A 47 7.13 0.35 8.33
C CYS A 47 8.30 1.25 8.70
N ILE A 48 9.26 1.39 7.78
CA ILE A 48 10.40 2.29 7.91
C ILE A 48 10.37 3.26 6.72
N CYS A 49 10.33 4.56 7.00
CA CYS A 49 10.35 5.60 5.97
C CYS A 49 11.64 6.42 6.04
N THR A 50 12.15 6.84 4.88
CA THR A 50 13.23 7.82 4.80
C THR A 50 12.72 9.21 5.20
N PHE A 51 13.57 9.98 5.88
CA PHE A 51 13.30 11.38 6.19
C PHE A 51 13.67 12.28 5.00
N SER A 52 13.04 12.03 3.85
CA SER A 52 13.25 12.74 2.58
C SER A 52 11.92 13.17 1.96
N ILE A 53 11.96 14.08 0.99
CA ILE A 53 10.79 14.48 0.21
C ILE A 53 11.07 14.11 -1.27
N PRO A 54 10.34 13.13 -1.85
CA PRO A 54 9.29 12.32 -1.23
C PRO A 54 9.86 11.31 -0.22
N ALA A 55 9.03 10.93 0.77
CA ALA A 55 9.37 9.88 1.71
C ALA A 55 9.32 8.53 1.00
N GLN A 56 10.34 7.70 1.20
CA GLN A 56 10.38 6.34 0.69
C GLN A 56 10.14 5.40 1.85
N CYS A 57 9.02 4.68 1.83
CA CYS A 57 8.67 3.74 2.88
C CYS A 57 8.87 2.29 2.44
N VAL A 58 9.40 1.48 3.35
CA VAL A 58 9.61 0.05 3.18
C VAL A 58 8.85 -0.69 4.26
N CYS A 59 8.04 -1.67 3.85
CA CYS A 59 7.41 -2.60 4.77
C CYS A 59 8.39 -3.74 5.07
N THR A 60 8.72 -3.95 6.34
CA THR A 60 9.64 -5.02 6.76
C THR A 60 8.91 -6.29 7.20
N ASP A 61 7.59 -6.29 7.19
CA ASP A 61 6.82 -7.49 7.46
C ASP A 61 7.11 -8.58 6.43
N THR A 62 7.09 -9.82 6.89
CA THR A 62 7.26 -11.00 6.06
C THR A 62 6.04 -11.88 6.13
N ASN A 63 5.49 -12.20 4.97
CA ASN A 63 4.40 -13.15 4.80
C ASN A 63 4.91 -14.36 4.02
N ASP A 64 4.16 -15.46 3.97
CA ASP A 64 4.42 -16.59 3.07
C ASP A 64 3.72 -16.46 1.70
N PHE A 65 3.08 -15.31 1.47
CA PHE A 65 2.37 -14.96 0.24
C PHE A 65 2.58 -13.49 -0.15
N CYS A 66 2.22 -13.16 -1.39
CA CYS A 66 2.15 -11.80 -1.90
C CYS A 66 0.70 -11.34 -1.97
N TYR A 67 0.44 -10.10 -1.56
CA TYR A 67 -0.83 -9.43 -1.84
C TYR A 67 -0.94 -9.10 -3.33
N GLU A 68 -2.18 -8.93 -3.82
CA GLU A 68 -2.44 -8.48 -5.19
C GLU A 68 -1.87 -7.07 -5.42
N PRO A 69 -1.50 -6.70 -6.66
CA PRO A 69 -1.06 -5.35 -6.99
C PRO A 69 -2.09 -4.30 -6.58
N CYS A 70 -1.64 -3.10 -6.26
CA CYS A 70 -2.53 -2.00 -5.97
C CYS A 70 -3.15 -1.54 -7.29
N LYS A 71 -4.46 -1.77 -7.45
CA LYS A 71 -5.21 -1.11 -8.51
C LYS A 71 -5.21 0.39 -8.22
N SER A 72 -4.32 1.14 -8.87
CA SER A 72 -4.55 2.57 -9.05
C SER A 72 -5.91 2.67 -9.75
N GLY A 73 -6.89 3.34 -9.15
CA GLY A 73 -8.26 3.44 -9.67
C GLY A 73 -8.34 4.09 -11.05
N HIS A 74 -7.96 3.32 -12.07
CA HIS A 74 -8.14 3.51 -13.50
C HIS A 74 -8.42 2.12 -14.09
N ASP A 75 -9.40 1.44 -13.50
CA ASP A 75 -10.28 0.58 -14.27
C ASP A 75 -11.54 1.46 -14.53
N ASP A 76 -11.37 2.55 -15.29
CA ASP A 76 -12.49 3.19 -15.97
C ASP A 76 -12.93 2.22 -17.09
N ASP A 77 -14.15 1.71 -16.94
CA ASP A 77 -15.08 1.41 -18.03
C ASP A 77 -14.65 0.35 -19.09
N ASP A 78 -14.81 -0.94 -18.76
CA ASP A 78 -15.24 -1.94 -19.75
C ASP A 78 -16.78 -2.03 -19.71
N SER A 79 -17.45 -0.93 -20.08
CA SER A 79 -18.87 -0.94 -20.44
C SER A 79 -19.00 -0.68 -21.95
N GLY A 80 -18.61 -1.66 -22.76
CA GLY A 80 -18.76 -1.64 -24.22
C GLY A 80 -19.68 -2.74 -24.73
#